data_AF-A0AAV5H7L3-F1
#
_entry.id   AF-A0AAV5H7L3-F1
#
_cell.length_a   1.000
_cell.length_b   1.000
_cell.length_c   1.000
_cell.angle_alpha   90.00
_cell.angle_beta   90.00
_cell.angle_gamma   90.00
#
_symmetry.space_group_name_H-M   'P 1'
#
loop_
_entity.id
_entity.type
_entity.pdbx_description
1 polymer ?
#
loop_
_entity_poly.entity_id
_entity_poly.type
_entity_poly.pdbx_seq_one_letter_code
_entity_poly.pdbx_strand_id
1 'polypeptide(L)'
;MLKICQGTEVRKMKKNSLFLLAVCAAALLMAGCGSKETEEDVSTLDLKKNGEIVHTIVEDFGETYYDLDELKSSTQDMITAYNESAGGDYVKLNSAQMEDGVVRVMMTFRNSEDYSGFYRQALFSGTVKEAFSAGYDLDVTLNSAKEEGTTISKQDILDMGDRHVAIVRENISIRPYGDILYMSSDVTLGADGKTAVVTNGESLSYIIFK
;
A
#
# COMPACT_ATOMS: atom_id res chain seq x y z
N MET A 1 27.59 -35.51 22.44
CA MET A 1 27.03 -35.83 21.11
C MET A 1 25.57 -35.38 21.12
N LEU A 2 25.27 -34.17 20.64
CA LEU A 2 24.04 -33.79 19.95
C LEU A 2 24.22 -32.33 19.48
N LYS A 3 24.97 -32.22 18.39
CA LYS A 3 24.94 -31.09 17.47
C LYS A 3 23.77 -31.39 16.52
N ILE A 4 23.16 -30.35 15.93
CA ILE A 4 22.17 -30.40 14.82
C ILE A 4 20.69 -30.39 15.29
N CYS A 5 20.19 -29.23 15.70
CA CYS A 5 18.76 -28.87 15.54
C CYS A 5 18.57 -27.39 15.17
N GLN A 6 19.50 -26.49 15.51
CA GLN A 6 19.36 -25.05 15.24
C GLN A 6 19.71 -24.61 13.80
N GLY A 7 20.17 -25.54 12.93
CA GLY A 7 20.62 -25.18 11.57
C GLY A 7 19.51 -25.19 10.51
N THR A 8 18.44 -25.96 10.71
CA THR A 8 17.41 -26.19 9.70
C THR A 8 16.30 -25.15 9.78
N GLU A 9 15.80 -24.83 10.98
CA GLU A 9 14.79 -23.79 11.18
C GLU A 9 15.29 -22.39 10.81
N VAL A 10 16.51 -22.02 11.26
CA VAL A 10 17.09 -20.71 10.94
C VAL A 10 17.38 -20.55 9.45
N ARG A 11 17.73 -21.64 8.74
CA ARG A 11 17.87 -21.63 7.28
C ARG A 11 16.53 -21.57 6.56
N LYS A 12 15.48 -22.21 7.08
CA LYS A 12 14.13 -22.18 6.51
C LYS A 12 13.53 -20.77 6.67
N MET A 13 13.61 -20.17 7.86
CA MET A 13 13.20 -18.77 8.07
C MET A 13 13.96 -17.78 7.20
N LYS A 14 15.29 -17.93 7.04
CA LYS A 14 16.07 -17.03 6.15
C LYS A 14 15.73 -17.21 4.67
N LYS A 15 15.35 -18.41 4.24
CA LYS A 15 14.92 -18.68 2.86
C LYS A 15 13.49 -18.20 2.61
N ASN A 16 12.58 -18.44 3.54
CA ASN A 16 11.18 -18.00 3.46
C ASN A 16 11.07 -16.47 3.60
N SER A 17 11.90 -15.85 4.46
CA SER A 17 12.03 -14.38 4.55
C SER A 17 12.59 -13.76 3.27
N LEU A 18 13.53 -14.44 2.59
CA LEU A 18 14.06 -13.98 1.30
C LEU A 18 13.06 -14.19 0.15
N PHE A 19 12.23 -15.23 0.22
CA PHE A 19 11.19 -15.53 -0.76
C PHE A 19 10.00 -14.57 -0.64
N LEU A 20 9.56 -14.24 0.59
CA LEU A 20 8.53 -13.22 0.80
C LEU A 20 9.03 -11.82 0.51
N LEU A 21 10.30 -11.50 0.83
CA LEU A 21 10.88 -10.22 0.40
C LEU A 21 10.92 -10.13 -1.13
N ALA A 22 11.11 -11.26 -1.84
CA ALA A 22 11.04 -11.31 -3.29
C ALA A 22 9.59 -11.21 -3.83
N VAL A 23 8.58 -11.75 -3.14
CA VAL A 23 7.15 -11.58 -3.50
C VAL A 23 6.67 -10.16 -3.22
N CYS A 24 7.00 -9.59 -2.06
CA CYS A 24 6.73 -8.18 -1.75
C CYS A 24 7.52 -7.24 -2.67
N ALA A 25 8.75 -7.60 -3.08
CA ALA A 25 9.50 -6.81 -4.06
C ALA A 25 9.04 -7.02 -5.51
N ALA A 26 8.43 -8.16 -5.85
CA ALA A 26 7.88 -8.42 -7.18
C ALA A 26 6.52 -7.72 -7.37
N ALA A 27 5.70 -7.64 -6.33
CA ALA A 27 4.49 -6.81 -6.31
C ALA A 27 4.79 -5.33 -6.58
N LEU A 28 5.98 -4.86 -6.18
CA LEU A 28 6.46 -3.50 -6.47
C LEU A 28 6.93 -3.29 -7.93
N LEU A 29 7.11 -4.34 -8.73
CA LEU A 29 7.79 -4.28 -10.03
C LEU A 29 6.89 -4.54 -11.25
N MET A 30 5.63 -4.91 -11.08
CA MET A 30 4.76 -5.22 -12.21
C MET A 30 3.60 -4.24 -12.34
N ALA A 31 3.87 -3.12 -13.03
CA ALA A 31 2.83 -2.42 -13.76
C ALA A 31 2.35 -3.35 -14.90
N GLY A 32 1.24 -4.05 -14.68
CA GLY A 32 0.63 -4.95 -15.65
C GLY A 32 0.30 -4.24 -16.96
N CYS A 33 0.78 -4.81 -18.06
CA CYS A 33 0.48 -4.40 -19.41
C CYS A 33 -0.85 -5.03 -19.86
N GLY A 34 -1.91 -4.23 -19.96
CA GLY A 34 -2.97 -4.39 -20.96
C GLY A 34 -3.87 -5.62 -20.87
N SER A 35 -4.82 -5.61 -19.94
CA SER A 35 -6.16 -6.15 -20.18
C SER A 35 -7.18 -5.31 -19.39
N LYS A 36 -8.48 -5.38 -19.70
CA LYS A 36 -9.50 -4.61 -18.96
C LYS A 36 -9.70 -5.24 -17.58
N GLU A 37 -8.86 -4.86 -16.64
CA GLU A 37 -8.93 -5.28 -15.25
C GLU A 37 -10.13 -4.61 -14.58
N THR A 38 -10.92 -5.39 -13.83
CA THR A 38 -11.97 -4.82 -13.00
C THR A 38 -11.35 -4.21 -11.74
N GLU A 39 -12.04 -3.30 -11.06
CA GLU A 39 -11.52 -2.70 -9.82
C GLU A 39 -11.19 -3.73 -8.74
N GLU A 40 -11.80 -4.90 -8.80
CA GLU A 40 -11.49 -5.97 -7.86
C GLU A 40 -10.16 -6.65 -8.21
N ASP A 41 -9.64 -6.55 -9.43
CA ASP A 41 -8.45 -7.29 -9.87
C ASP A 41 -7.12 -6.57 -9.61
N VAL A 42 -7.15 -5.40 -8.95
CA VAL A 42 -5.95 -4.58 -8.73
C VAL A 42 -5.60 -4.43 -7.25
N SER A 43 -4.31 -4.53 -6.95
CA SER A 43 -3.79 -4.22 -5.61
C SER A 43 -4.13 -2.78 -5.21
N THR A 44 -4.77 -2.63 -4.06
CA THR A 44 -5.40 -1.37 -3.62
C THR A 44 -5.18 -1.09 -2.14
N LEU A 45 -4.90 0.17 -1.81
CA LEU A 45 -4.94 0.72 -0.45
C LEU A 45 -6.24 1.51 -0.25
N ASP A 46 -7.12 0.95 0.57
CA ASP A 46 -8.30 1.63 1.06
C ASP A 46 -7.96 2.46 2.30
N LEU A 47 -8.04 3.78 2.20
CA LEU A 47 -7.85 4.68 3.34
C LEU A 47 -9.21 4.89 4.00
N LYS A 48 -9.38 4.43 5.24
CA LYS A 48 -10.66 4.53 5.96
C LYS A 48 -10.70 5.80 6.80
N LYS A 49 -11.92 6.33 7.01
CA LYS A 49 -12.15 7.59 7.75
C LYS A 49 -11.68 7.56 9.21
N ASN A 50 -11.62 6.37 9.81
CA ASN A 50 -11.12 6.14 11.16
C ASN A 50 -9.58 6.04 11.24
N GLY A 51 -8.87 6.22 10.11
CA GLY A 51 -7.43 6.13 10.01
C GLY A 51 -6.92 4.75 9.59
N GLU A 52 -7.75 3.70 9.62
CA GLU A 52 -7.32 2.36 9.21
C GLU A 52 -6.95 2.31 7.72
N ILE A 53 -5.94 1.51 7.40
CA ILE A 53 -5.56 1.20 6.02
C ILE A 53 -5.91 -0.25 5.75
N VAL A 54 -6.72 -0.52 4.73
CA VAL A 54 -6.94 -1.89 4.25
C VAL A 54 -6.16 -2.08 2.97
N HIS A 55 -5.21 -2.99 2.98
CA HIS A 55 -4.43 -3.37 1.82
C HIS A 55 -5.00 -4.66 1.25
N THR A 56 -5.50 -4.58 0.02
CA THR A 56 -5.84 -5.75 -0.78
C THR A 56 -4.74 -5.95 -1.80
N ILE A 57 -4.06 -7.09 -1.74
CA ILE A 57 -3.07 -7.53 -2.71
C ILE A 57 -3.75 -8.51 -3.64
N VAL A 58 -3.65 -8.26 -4.94
CA VAL A 58 -4.14 -9.15 -6.01
C VAL A 58 -2.96 -9.48 -6.91
N GLU A 59 -2.67 -10.77 -7.03
CA GLU A 59 -1.55 -11.27 -7.85
C GLU A 59 -2.03 -12.46 -8.68
N ASP A 60 -1.95 -12.34 -10.00
CA ASP A 60 -2.11 -13.46 -10.92
C ASP A 60 -0.76 -14.17 -11.05
N PHE A 61 -0.63 -15.31 -10.38
CA PHE A 61 0.60 -16.08 -10.44
C PHE A 61 0.71 -16.93 -11.70
N GLY A 62 -0.36 -17.05 -12.52
CA GLY A 62 -0.45 -17.83 -13.75
C GLY A 62 -0.24 -19.35 -13.59
N GLU A 63 0.36 -19.79 -12.49
CA GLU A 63 0.89 -21.11 -12.25
C GLU A 63 0.54 -21.57 -10.83
N THR A 64 0.06 -22.81 -10.74
CA THR A 64 -0.53 -23.40 -9.51
C THR A 64 0.48 -23.84 -8.43
N TYR A 65 1.76 -23.45 -8.54
CA TYR A 65 2.79 -23.94 -7.63
C TYR A 65 2.84 -23.19 -6.28
N TYR A 66 2.05 -22.14 -6.09
CA TYR A 66 1.99 -21.42 -4.82
C TYR A 66 1.12 -22.15 -3.80
N ASP A 67 1.74 -22.55 -2.70
CA ASP A 67 1.05 -23.08 -1.54
C ASP A 67 0.45 -21.90 -0.74
N LEU A 68 -0.88 -21.75 -0.83
CA LEU A 68 -1.62 -20.70 -0.13
C LEU A 68 -1.45 -20.81 1.40
N ASP A 69 -1.32 -22.02 1.94
CA ASP A 69 -1.12 -22.21 3.38
C ASP A 69 0.29 -21.74 3.80
N GLU A 70 1.32 -21.97 2.97
CA GLU A 70 2.66 -21.44 3.22
C GLU A 70 2.70 -19.91 3.14
N LEU A 71 2.02 -19.31 2.15
CA LEU A 71 1.88 -17.85 2.04
C LEU A 71 1.19 -17.26 3.27
N LYS A 72 0.06 -17.87 3.68
CA LYS A 72 -0.70 -17.46 4.85
C LYS A 72 0.12 -17.56 6.13
N SER A 73 0.79 -18.69 6.35
CA SER A 73 1.63 -18.91 7.53
C SER A 73 2.76 -17.87 7.58
N SER A 74 3.46 -17.66 6.47
CA SER A 74 4.57 -16.71 6.41
C SER A 74 4.11 -15.27 6.64
N THR A 75 2.95 -14.91 6.08
CA THR A 75 2.34 -13.58 6.32
C THR A 75 1.98 -13.40 7.79
N GLN A 76 1.41 -14.43 8.42
CA GLN A 76 1.06 -14.40 9.84
C GLN A 76 2.30 -14.29 10.74
N ASP A 77 3.40 -14.94 10.38
CA ASP A 77 4.67 -14.83 11.11
C ASP A 77 5.23 -13.40 11.06
N MET A 78 5.20 -12.75 9.88
CA MET A 78 5.63 -11.35 9.74
C MET A 78 4.76 -10.40 10.56
N ILE A 79 3.43 -10.60 10.54
CA ILE A 79 2.49 -9.80 11.33
C ILE A 79 2.76 -9.96 12.82
N THR A 80 2.99 -11.20 13.28
CA THR A 80 3.29 -11.49 14.67
C THR A 80 4.57 -10.78 15.10
N ALA A 81 5.65 -10.92 14.32
CA ALA A 81 6.92 -10.26 14.61
C ALA A 81 6.81 -8.73 14.64
N TYR A 82 6.05 -8.14 13.71
CA TYR A 82 5.81 -6.70 13.69
C TYR A 82 5.02 -6.25 14.94
N ASN A 83 3.89 -6.89 15.23
CA ASN A 83 3.03 -6.54 16.36
C ASN A 83 3.76 -6.71 17.72
N GLU A 84 4.58 -7.75 17.87
CA GLU A 84 5.44 -7.94 19.04
C GLU A 84 6.44 -6.78 19.20
N SER A 85 7.09 -6.37 18.10
CA SER A 85 8.03 -5.26 18.11
C SER A 85 7.35 -3.91 18.35
N ALA A 86 6.14 -3.72 17.83
CA ALA A 86 5.37 -2.48 17.96
C ALA A 86 4.63 -2.38 19.31
N GLY A 87 4.51 -3.49 20.04
CA GLY A 87 3.88 -3.55 21.36
C GLY A 87 2.35 -3.53 21.32
N GLY A 88 1.73 -4.02 20.24
CA GLY A 88 0.27 -4.09 20.11
C GLY A 88 -0.23 -4.76 18.83
N ASP A 89 -1.53 -5.05 18.78
CA ASP A 89 -2.19 -5.67 17.63
C ASP A 89 -2.54 -4.63 16.55
N TYR A 90 -1.54 -4.15 15.82
CA TYR A 90 -1.70 -3.06 14.85
C TYR A 90 -1.85 -3.51 13.40
N VAL A 91 -1.41 -4.72 13.08
CA VAL A 91 -1.59 -5.34 11.78
C VAL A 91 -2.37 -6.64 11.93
N LYS A 92 -3.32 -6.88 11.02
CA LYS A 92 -4.16 -8.09 11.01
C LYS A 92 -4.25 -8.66 9.59
N LEU A 93 -4.11 -9.98 9.48
CA LEU A 93 -4.47 -10.70 8.27
C LEU A 93 -5.98 -10.97 8.30
N ASN A 94 -6.73 -10.41 7.36
CA ASN A 94 -8.17 -10.63 7.27
C ASN A 94 -8.50 -11.87 6.45
N SER A 95 -7.86 -12.04 5.29
CA SER A 95 -8.06 -13.20 4.43
C SER A 95 -6.86 -13.43 3.52
N ALA A 96 -6.67 -14.68 3.11
CA ALA A 96 -5.80 -15.08 2.01
C ALA A 96 -6.55 -16.17 1.23
N GLN A 97 -6.82 -15.94 -0.05
CA GLN A 97 -7.66 -16.78 -0.89
C GLN A 97 -6.99 -16.96 -2.26
N MET A 98 -7.26 -18.09 -2.91
CA MET A 98 -6.87 -18.34 -4.30
C MET A 98 -8.12 -18.76 -5.07
N GLU A 99 -8.41 -18.03 -6.14
CA GLU A 99 -9.54 -18.31 -7.04
C GLU A 99 -9.04 -18.13 -8.47
N ASP A 100 -9.28 -19.12 -9.34
CA ASP A 100 -8.88 -19.12 -10.75
C ASP A 100 -7.40 -18.77 -11.02
N GLY A 101 -6.49 -19.14 -10.10
CA GLY A 101 -5.05 -18.86 -10.20
C GLY A 101 -4.64 -17.48 -9.69
N VAL A 102 -5.60 -16.64 -9.29
CA VAL A 102 -5.38 -15.33 -8.71
C VAL A 102 -5.38 -15.44 -7.19
N VAL A 103 -4.31 -14.95 -6.56
CA VAL A 103 -4.21 -14.87 -5.11
C VAL A 103 -4.67 -13.50 -4.64
N ARG A 104 -5.50 -13.50 -3.59
CA ARG A 104 -6.06 -12.31 -2.96
C ARG A 104 -5.75 -12.34 -1.48
N VAL A 105 -4.95 -11.38 -1.02
CA VAL A 105 -4.60 -11.20 0.40
C VAL A 105 -5.15 -9.87 0.88
N MET A 106 -5.87 -9.89 1.99
CA MET A 106 -6.40 -8.67 2.61
C MET A 106 -5.82 -8.52 4.01
N MET A 107 -5.21 -7.36 4.25
CA MET A 107 -4.61 -6.98 5.53
C MET A 107 -5.17 -5.65 5.99
N THR A 108 -5.35 -5.50 7.30
CA THR A 108 -5.75 -4.24 7.93
C THR A 108 -4.61 -3.75 8.81
N PHE A 109 -4.25 -2.48 8.62
CA PHE A 109 -3.31 -1.72 9.44
C PHE A 109 -4.10 -0.69 10.22
N ARG A 110 -3.72 -0.48 11.48
CA ARG A 110 -4.37 0.51 12.34
C ARG A 110 -4.25 1.93 11.78
N ASN A 111 -3.13 2.27 11.13
CA ASN A 111 -2.92 3.53 10.42
C ASN A 111 -1.79 3.43 9.38
N SER A 112 -1.49 4.56 8.73
CA SER A 112 -0.42 4.66 7.73
C SER A 112 1.01 4.49 8.30
N GLU A 113 1.25 4.87 9.56
CA GLU A 113 2.52 4.61 10.25
C GLU A 113 2.76 3.11 10.42
N ASP A 114 1.72 2.35 10.78
CA ASP A 114 1.82 0.90 10.92
C ASP A 114 2.08 0.21 9.57
N TYR A 115 1.44 0.68 8.49
CA TYR A 115 1.73 0.23 7.13
C TYR A 115 3.19 0.50 6.75
N SER A 116 3.66 1.74 6.97
CA SER A 116 5.03 2.13 6.67
C SER A 116 6.05 1.38 7.51
N GLY A 117 5.76 1.11 8.78
CA GLY A 117 6.62 0.30 9.64
C GLY A 117 6.72 -1.14 9.17
N PHE A 118 5.60 -1.73 8.75
CA PHE A 118 5.54 -3.13 8.31
C PHE A 118 6.29 -3.36 7.00
N TYR A 119 6.00 -2.56 5.96
CA TYR A 119 6.60 -2.73 4.63
C TYR A 119 7.93 -1.97 4.45
N ARG A 120 8.25 -1.04 5.36
CA ARG A 120 9.37 -0.08 5.21
C ARG A 120 9.23 0.79 3.96
N GLN A 121 7.99 1.05 3.55
CA GLN A 121 7.60 1.85 2.38
C GLN A 121 6.83 3.09 2.82
N ALA A 122 6.97 4.21 2.10
CA ALA A 122 6.32 5.45 2.50
C ALA A 122 4.82 5.43 2.18
N LEU A 123 4.00 5.56 3.23
CA LEU A 123 2.59 5.90 3.17
C LEU A 123 2.29 6.88 4.31
N PHE A 124 1.67 7.98 3.98
CA PHE A 124 1.05 8.90 4.93
C PHE A 124 -0.41 9.07 4.55
N SER A 125 -1.28 9.05 5.56
CA SER A 125 -2.68 9.43 5.43
C SER A 125 -3.08 10.23 6.66
N GLY A 126 -3.43 11.48 6.42
CA GLY A 126 -3.76 12.46 7.47
C GLY A 126 -4.13 13.79 6.82
N THR A 127 -4.14 14.86 7.59
CA THR A 127 -4.40 16.21 7.09
C THR A 127 -3.16 16.82 6.43
N VAL A 128 -3.36 17.80 5.55
CA VAL A 128 -2.25 18.56 4.95
C VAL A 128 -1.41 19.24 6.03
N LYS A 129 -2.04 19.75 7.08
CA LYS A 129 -1.35 20.35 8.23
C LYS A 129 -0.46 19.33 8.97
N GLU A 130 -0.93 18.12 9.16
CA GLU A 130 -0.14 17.04 9.76
C GLU A 130 1.02 16.61 8.86
N ALA A 131 0.79 16.50 7.54
CA ALA A 131 1.86 16.22 6.58
C ALA A 131 2.98 17.27 6.63
N PHE A 132 2.60 18.56 6.63
CA PHE A 132 3.55 19.65 6.78
C PHE A 132 4.33 19.58 8.10
N SER A 133 3.63 19.29 9.21
CA SER A 133 4.24 19.15 10.54
C SER A 133 5.17 17.94 10.64
N ALA A 134 4.88 16.88 9.88
CA ALA A 134 5.73 15.69 9.77
C ALA A 134 6.94 15.90 8.84
N GLY A 135 7.06 17.07 8.18
CA GLY A 135 8.22 17.43 7.37
C GLY A 135 8.15 16.98 5.91
N TYR A 136 6.97 16.60 5.41
CA TYR A 136 6.80 16.35 3.98
C TYR A 136 6.98 17.64 3.17
N ASP A 137 7.68 17.53 2.03
CA ASP A 137 7.85 18.66 1.11
C ASP A 137 6.59 18.87 0.29
N LEU A 138 5.83 19.90 0.65
CA LEU A 138 4.59 20.29 -0.05
C LEU A 138 4.83 21.34 -1.15
N ASP A 139 6.09 21.60 -1.52
CA ASP A 139 6.44 22.43 -2.67
C ASP A 139 6.28 21.66 -3.99
N VAL A 140 5.03 21.27 -4.25
CA VAL A 140 4.63 20.46 -5.40
C VAL A 140 3.50 21.14 -6.15
N THR A 141 3.39 20.82 -7.45
CA THR A 141 2.26 21.21 -8.27
C THR A 141 1.29 20.04 -8.36
N LEU A 142 0.02 20.27 -8.01
CA LEU A 142 -1.02 19.25 -8.12
C LEU A 142 -2.07 19.65 -9.16
N ASN A 143 -2.55 18.68 -9.92
CA ASN A 143 -3.59 18.85 -10.92
C ASN A 143 -4.96 18.64 -10.29
N SER A 144 -5.95 19.44 -10.68
CA SER A 144 -7.35 19.23 -10.29
C SER A 144 -7.87 17.92 -10.85
N ALA A 145 -8.53 17.12 -10.01
CA ALA A 145 -9.21 15.91 -10.43
C ALA A 145 -10.53 16.19 -11.17
N LYS A 146 -10.98 17.45 -11.23
CA LYS A 146 -12.27 17.86 -11.81
C LYS A 146 -12.17 18.79 -13.01
N GLU A 147 -11.13 19.63 -13.05
CA GLU A 147 -10.98 20.69 -14.03
C GLU A 147 -9.64 20.53 -14.74
N GLU A 148 -9.67 20.00 -15.96
CA GLU A 148 -8.47 19.78 -16.78
C GLU A 148 -7.69 21.08 -16.97
N GLY A 149 -6.36 21.00 -16.84
CA GLY A 149 -5.46 22.15 -16.96
C GLY A 149 -5.40 23.07 -15.73
N THR A 150 -6.24 22.83 -14.71
CA THR A 150 -6.19 23.59 -13.45
C THR A 150 -5.21 22.95 -12.50
N THR A 151 -4.30 23.76 -11.96
CA THR A 151 -3.28 23.33 -10.99
C THR A 151 -3.31 24.19 -9.74
N ILE A 152 -2.81 23.61 -8.64
CA ILE A 152 -2.56 24.31 -7.38
C ILE A 152 -1.09 24.16 -7.00
N SER A 153 -0.61 25.11 -6.21
CA SER A 153 0.77 25.21 -5.77
C SER A 153 0.88 25.10 -4.24
N LYS A 154 2.11 25.19 -3.72
CA LYS A 154 2.42 25.13 -2.28
C LYS A 154 1.48 25.95 -1.39
N GLN A 155 1.23 27.22 -1.73
CA GLN A 155 0.41 28.08 -0.86
C GLN A 155 -1.03 27.61 -0.82
N ASP A 156 -1.60 27.24 -1.97
CA ASP A 156 -2.96 26.70 -2.06
C ASP A 156 -3.09 25.39 -1.27
N ILE A 157 -2.07 24.52 -1.34
CA ILE A 157 -2.01 23.27 -0.58
C ILE A 157 -2.01 23.58 0.92
N LEU A 158 -1.15 24.48 1.38
CA LEU A 158 -1.06 24.86 2.80
C LEU A 158 -2.36 25.49 3.32
N ASP A 159 -3.06 26.27 2.48
CA ASP A 159 -4.37 26.86 2.81
C ASP A 159 -5.47 25.79 2.92
N MET A 160 -5.27 24.61 2.33
CA MET A 160 -6.09 23.42 2.51
C MET A 160 -5.72 22.60 3.76
N GLY A 161 -5.15 23.21 4.80
CA GLY A 161 -4.61 22.52 5.98
C GLY A 161 -5.50 21.43 6.61
N ASP A 162 -6.82 21.61 6.62
CA ASP A 162 -7.79 20.65 7.18
C ASP A 162 -8.28 19.58 6.18
N ARG A 163 -7.90 19.69 4.90
CA ARG A 163 -8.13 18.61 3.91
C ARG A 163 -7.18 17.46 4.17
N HIS A 164 -7.57 16.29 3.71
CA HIS A 164 -6.76 15.09 3.84
C HIS A 164 -5.83 14.94 2.63
N VAL A 165 -4.66 14.37 2.89
CA VAL A 165 -3.66 14.05 1.89
C VAL A 165 -3.16 12.62 2.10
N ALA A 166 -3.09 11.86 1.01
CA ALA A 166 -2.31 10.65 0.95
C ALA A 166 -0.97 10.96 0.28
N ILE A 167 0.13 10.56 0.92
CA ILE A 167 1.48 10.68 0.35
C ILE A 167 2.08 9.30 0.30
N VAL A 168 2.38 8.81 -0.89
CA VAL A 168 2.80 7.41 -1.10
C VAL A 168 4.01 7.36 -2.02
N ARG A 169 4.88 6.39 -1.82
CA ARG A 169 5.90 6.02 -2.79
C ARG A 169 5.67 4.58 -3.16
N GLU A 170 4.76 4.30 -4.08
CA GLU A 170 4.46 2.94 -4.53
C GLU A 170 3.60 3.01 -5.79
N ASN A 171 3.81 2.08 -6.72
CA ASN A 171 2.90 1.91 -7.84
C ASN A 171 1.68 1.11 -7.36
N ILE A 172 0.63 1.81 -6.94
CA ILE A 172 -0.53 1.21 -6.31
C ILE A 172 -1.80 2.04 -6.55
N SER A 173 -2.95 1.37 -6.50
CA SER A 173 -4.25 2.04 -6.46
C SER A 173 -4.57 2.49 -5.03
N ILE A 174 -5.02 3.73 -4.86
CA ILE A 174 -5.44 4.29 -3.57
C ILE A 174 -6.91 4.67 -3.66
N ARG A 175 -7.71 4.15 -2.74
CA ARG A 175 -9.12 4.49 -2.59
C ARG A 175 -9.32 5.27 -1.28
N PRO A 176 -9.26 6.61 -1.31
CA PRO A 176 -9.56 7.42 -0.14
C PRO A 176 -11.05 7.35 0.22
N TYR A 177 -11.39 7.55 1.50
CA TYR A 177 -12.78 7.59 1.96
C TYR A 177 -13.56 8.83 1.49
N GLY A 178 -12.88 9.83 0.92
CA GLY A 178 -13.45 11.09 0.47
C GLY A 178 -13.14 11.37 -1.00
N ASP A 179 -13.90 12.27 -1.62
CA ASP A 179 -13.71 12.63 -3.03
C ASP A 179 -12.29 13.18 -3.25
N ILE A 180 -11.62 12.68 -4.29
CA ILE A 180 -10.32 13.17 -4.73
C ILE A 180 -10.49 14.58 -5.31
N LEU A 181 -9.62 15.49 -4.89
CA LEU A 181 -9.65 16.91 -5.27
C LEU A 181 -8.46 17.27 -6.16
N TYR A 182 -7.25 16.89 -5.75
CA TYR A 182 -6.01 17.19 -6.47
C TYR A 182 -5.04 16.03 -6.39
N MET A 183 -4.22 15.86 -7.44
CA MET A 183 -3.28 14.76 -7.53
C MET A 183 -1.97 15.20 -8.21
N SER A 184 -0.85 14.58 -7.85
CA SER A 184 0.41 14.78 -8.57
C SER A 184 0.33 14.25 -10.02
N SER A 185 1.24 14.68 -10.89
CA SER A 185 1.20 14.37 -12.32
C SER A 185 1.37 12.89 -12.68
N ASP A 186 1.94 12.12 -11.76
CA ASP A 186 2.14 10.67 -11.85
C ASP A 186 0.93 9.86 -11.32
N VAL A 187 -0.17 10.54 -10.98
CA VAL A 187 -1.40 9.91 -10.52
C VAL A 187 -2.50 10.14 -11.56
N THR A 188 -3.24 9.09 -11.87
CA THR A 188 -4.42 9.16 -12.73
C THR A 188 -5.69 8.82 -11.96
N LEU A 189 -6.82 9.40 -12.36
CA LEU A 189 -8.11 9.08 -11.77
C LEU A 189 -8.65 7.82 -12.45
N GLY A 190 -9.00 6.82 -11.65
CA GLY A 190 -9.63 5.59 -12.10
C GLY A 190 -10.99 5.86 -12.75
N ALA A 191 -11.46 4.88 -13.54
CA ALA A 191 -12.74 4.99 -14.26
C ALA A 191 -13.96 5.19 -13.33
N ASP A 192 -13.84 4.83 -12.06
CA ASP A 192 -14.85 4.99 -11.02
C ASP A 192 -14.95 6.41 -10.46
N GLY A 193 -13.98 7.27 -10.80
CA GLY A 193 -13.86 8.63 -10.27
C GLY A 193 -13.51 8.71 -8.78
N LYS A 194 -13.11 7.60 -8.16
CA LYS A 194 -12.87 7.48 -6.70
C LYS A 194 -11.52 6.86 -6.37
N THR A 195 -10.90 6.20 -7.32
CA THR A 195 -9.60 5.55 -7.14
C THR A 195 -8.50 6.42 -7.78
N ALA A 196 -7.44 6.68 -7.03
CA ALA A 196 -6.22 7.31 -7.53
C ALA A 196 -5.21 6.21 -7.88
N VAL A 197 -4.79 6.14 -9.14
CA VAL A 197 -3.82 5.13 -9.62
C VAL A 197 -2.45 5.79 -9.74
N VAL A 198 -1.53 5.43 -8.86
CA VAL A 198 -0.15 5.94 -8.86
C VAL A 198 0.66 5.17 -9.88
N THR A 199 1.25 5.87 -10.84
CA THR A 199 1.97 5.23 -11.97
C THR A 199 3.49 5.26 -11.82
N ASN A 200 4.01 5.95 -10.81
CA ASN A 200 5.43 6.03 -10.50
C ASN A 200 5.71 5.67 -9.03
N GLY A 201 6.33 4.52 -8.79
CA GLY A 201 6.70 4.07 -7.45
C GLY A 201 8.05 4.58 -6.93
N GLU A 202 8.78 5.38 -7.69
CA GLU A 202 10.13 5.85 -7.31
C GLU A 202 10.11 7.18 -6.54
N SER A 203 9.12 8.03 -6.81
CA SER A 203 8.93 9.33 -6.16
C SER A 203 7.75 9.33 -5.18
N LEU A 204 7.63 10.38 -4.36
CA LEU A 204 6.41 10.59 -3.58
C LEU A 204 5.33 11.16 -4.50
N SER A 205 4.17 10.53 -4.48
CA SER A 205 2.95 11.00 -5.13
C SER A 205 1.99 11.53 -4.07
N TYR A 206 1.20 12.55 -4.43
CA TYR A 206 0.35 13.29 -3.51
C TYR A 206 -1.08 13.28 -4.01
N ILE A 207 -2.02 12.92 -3.14
CA ILE A 207 -3.45 12.87 -3.45
C ILE A 207 -4.19 13.63 -2.34
N ILE A 208 -4.72 14.82 -2.65
CA ILE A 208 -5.57 15.59 -1.74
C ILE A 208 -7.02 15.19 -1.96
N PHE A 209 -7.73 14.91 -0.86
CA PHE A 209 -9.13 14.52 -0.86
C PHE A 209 -9.91 15.19 0.28
N LYS A 210 -11.24 15.02 0.24
CA LYS A 210 -12.15 15.72 1.15
C LYS A 210 -11.94 15.45 2.63
#